data_AF-A0A6V7QRH5-F1
#
_entry.id   AF-A0A6V7QRH5-F1
#
_cell.length_a   1.000
_cell.length_b   1.000
_cell.length_c   1.000
_cell.angle_alpha   90.00
_cell.angle_beta   90.00
_cell.angle_gamma   90.00
#
_symmetry.space_group_name_H-M   'P 1'
#
loop_
_entity.id
_entity.type
_entity.pdbx_description
1 polymer ?
#
loop_
_entity_poly.entity_id
_entity_poly.type
_entity_poly.pdbx_seq_one_letter_code
_entity_poly.pdbx_strand_id
1 'polypeptide(L)'
;MAGVKDMAKVVLLEDPASKERKLEQMKRDQGITKACEAIAGVRAEVSKLAEKVSALESAVREGKKVADKEFVVLTELLMVQLLKLDSIEAEGEAKVQRRIEVRRVQSFVENWTH
;
A
#
# COMPACT_ATOMS: atom_id res chain seq x y z
N MET A 1 42.41 -3.90 42.95
CA MET A 1 43.04 -3.85 41.61
C MET A 1 43.19 -5.28 41.12
N ALA A 2 42.31 -5.71 40.22
CA ALA A 2 42.33 -7.06 39.64
C ALA A 2 42.42 -6.90 38.12
N GLY A 3 43.42 -7.56 37.55
CA GLY A 3 43.98 -7.25 36.24
C GLY A 3 43.05 -7.55 35.07
N VAL A 4 43.05 -6.62 34.10
CA VAL A 4 42.59 -6.87 32.74
C VAL A 4 43.65 -7.74 32.07
N LYS A 5 43.33 -9.02 31.87
CA LYS A 5 44.20 -9.95 31.14
C LYS A 5 43.44 -10.57 29.97
N ASP A 6 44.18 -10.61 28.87
CA ASP A 6 43.92 -11.20 27.56
C ASP A 6 43.15 -10.35 26.55
N MET A 7 43.96 -9.76 25.65
CA MET A 7 43.64 -9.41 24.28
C MET A 7 43.13 -10.66 23.53
N ALA A 8 41.91 -11.10 23.82
CA ALA A 8 41.19 -11.95 22.90
C ALA A 8 40.90 -11.11 21.65
N LYS A 9 41.75 -11.26 20.63
CA LYS A 9 41.45 -10.89 19.26
C LYS A 9 40.07 -11.51 18.94
N VAL A 10 39.02 -10.69 19.01
CA VAL A 10 37.75 -10.98 18.37
C VAL A 10 38.05 -10.93 16.88
N VAL A 11 38.55 -12.06 16.35
CA VAL A 11 38.58 -12.29 14.92
C VAL A 11 37.11 -12.39 14.55
N LEU A 12 36.54 -11.27 14.10
CA LEU A 12 35.24 -11.19 13.48
C LEU A 12 35.33 -11.97 12.16
N LEU A 13 35.39 -13.29 12.25
CA LEU A 13 35.22 -14.16 11.12
C LEU A 13 33.71 -14.14 10.84
N GLU A 14 33.25 -13.19 10.04
CA GLU A 14 31.88 -13.19 9.54
C GLU A 14 31.64 -14.51 8.81
N ASP A 15 30.94 -15.43 9.46
CA ASP A 15 30.51 -16.72 8.91
C ASP A 15 29.74 -16.44 7.60
N PRO A 16 30.05 -17.13 6.48
CA PRO A 16 29.27 -17.06 5.24
C PRO A 16 27.76 -17.14 5.46
N ALA A 17 27.29 -17.93 6.42
CA ALA A 17 25.87 -18.03 6.78
C ALA A 17 25.29 -16.72 7.36
N SER A 18 26.11 -15.89 8.01
CA SER A 18 25.69 -14.56 8.50
C SER A 18 25.50 -13.55 7.36
N LYS A 19 26.35 -13.60 6.32
CA LYS A 19 26.26 -12.74 5.13
C LYS A 19 25.03 -13.06 4.30
N GLU A 20 24.75 -14.35 4.11
CA GLU A 20 23.55 -14.83 3.41
C GLU A 20 22.26 -14.40 4.14
N ARG A 21 22.19 -14.59 5.47
CA ARG A 21 21.04 -14.13 6.27
C ARG A 21 20.79 -12.62 6.16
N LYS A 22 21.85 -11.81 6.17
CA LYS A 22 21.75 -10.35 6.05
C LYS A 22 21.26 -9.93 4.67
N LEU A 23 21.73 -10.58 3.60
CA LEU A 23 21.28 -10.31 2.24
C LEU A 23 19.80 -10.64 2.06
N GLU A 24 19.34 -11.79 2.57
CA GLU A 24 17.94 -12.19 2.52
C GLU A 24 17.03 -11.25 3.33
N GLN A 25 17.51 -10.73 4.46
CA GLN A 25 16.79 -9.70 5.20
C GLN A 25 16.65 -8.41 4.38
N MET A 26 17.73 -7.91 3.78
CA MET A 26 17.69 -6.71 2.93
C MET A 26 16.74 -6.86 1.75
N LYS A 27 16.70 -8.04 1.11
CA LYS A 27 15.76 -8.33 0.01
C LYS A 27 14.30 -8.25 0.48
N ARG A 28 13.99 -8.81 1.65
CA ARG A 28 12.65 -8.73 2.25
C ARG A 28 12.26 -7.29 2.58
N ASP A 29 13.14 -6.54 3.20
CA ASP A 29 12.89 -5.14 3.55
C ASP A 29 12.66 -4.28 2.29
N GLN A 30 13.43 -4.54 1.23
CA GLN A 30 13.24 -3.89 -0.07
C GLN A 30 11.90 -4.30 -0.71
N GLY A 31 11.51 -5.57 -0.62
CA GLY A 31 10.20 -6.05 -1.10
C GLY A 31 9.04 -5.36 -0.39
N ILE A 32 9.11 -5.25 0.94
CA ILE A 32 8.13 -4.53 1.75
C ILE A 32 8.05 -3.06 1.33
N THR A 33 9.21 -2.40 1.17
CA THR A 33 9.27 -0.98 0.77
C THR A 33 8.61 -0.76 -0.59
N LYS A 34 8.94 -1.59 -1.60
CA LYS A 34 8.34 -1.52 -2.94
C LYS A 34 6.82 -1.72 -2.91
N ALA A 35 6.34 -2.68 -2.12
CA ALA A 35 4.91 -2.92 -1.96
C ALA A 35 4.21 -1.71 -1.32
N CYS A 36 4.79 -1.12 -0.26
CA CYS A 36 4.28 0.10 0.36
C CYS A 36 4.22 1.28 -0.62
N GLU A 37 5.25 1.48 -1.43
CA GLU A 37 5.28 2.53 -2.47
C GLU A 37 4.18 2.32 -3.52
N ALA A 38 3.99 1.09 -3.99
CA ALA A 38 2.93 0.75 -4.94
C ALA A 38 1.53 1.01 -4.34
N ILE A 39 1.31 0.62 -3.08
CA ILE A 39 0.06 0.89 -2.35
C ILE A 39 -0.16 2.40 -2.20
N ALA A 40 0.88 3.17 -1.88
CA ALA A 40 0.79 4.63 -1.78
C ALA A 40 0.42 5.28 -3.12
N GLY A 41 0.94 4.76 -4.23
CA GLY A 41 0.55 5.18 -5.58
C GLY A 41 -0.94 4.93 -5.84
N VAL A 42 -1.44 3.74 -5.52
CA VAL A 42 -2.88 3.45 -5.65
C VAL A 42 -3.72 4.35 -4.75
N ARG A 43 -3.31 4.57 -3.49
CA ARG A 43 -3.99 5.46 -2.55
C ARG A 43 -4.14 6.88 -3.11
N ALA A 44 -3.11 7.41 -3.77
CA ALA A 44 -3.15 8.72 -4.38
C ALA A 44 -4.21 8.80 -5.50
N GLU A 45 -4.30 7.77 -6.35
CA GLU A 45 -5.33 7.68 -7.38
C GLU A 45 -6.73 7.53 -6.78
N VAL A 46 -6.89 6.73 -5.74
CA VAL A 46 -8.16 6.58 -5.00
C VAL A 46 -8.60 7.92 -4.41
N SER A 47 -7.68 8.72 -3.85
CA SER A 47 -8.01 10.05 -3.34
C SER A 47 -8.53 11.00 -4.43
N LYS A 48 -7.94 10.98 -5.64
CA LYS A 48 -8.43 11.77 -6.77
C LYS A 48 -9.82 11.31 -7.23
N LEU A 49 -10.08 10.00 -7.22
CA LEU A 49 -11.41 9.46 -7.55
C LEU A 49 -12.45 9.85 -6.49
N ALA A 50 -12.07 9.85 -5.21
CA ALA A 50 -12.93 10.28 -4.12
C ALA A 50 -13.35 11.75 -4.26
N GLU A 51 -12.43 12.64 -4.66
CA GLU A 51 -12.78 14.05 -4.95
C GLU A 51 -13.81 14.17 -6.07
N LYS A 52 -13.68 13.36 -7.14
CA LYS A 52 -14.66 13.34 -8.24
C LYS A 52 -16.02 12.82 -7.78
N VAL A 53 -16.05 11.76 -6.97
CA VAL A 53 -17.26 11.24 -6.34
C VAL A 53 -17.96 12.33 -5.54
N SER A 54 -17.23 13.03 -4.65
CA SER A 54 -17.81 14.11 -3.84
C SER A 54 -18.33 15.29 -4.68
N ALA A 55 -17.60 15.68 -5.73
CA ALA A 55 -18.04 16.74 -6.64
C ALA A 55 -19.34 16.36 -7.36
N LEU A 56 -19.45 15.10 -7.80
CA LEU A 56 -20.59 14.60 -8.52
C LEU A 56 -21.81 14.41 -7.60
N GLU A 57 -21.62 13.91 -6.38
CA GLU A 57 -22.63 13.91 -5.30
C GLU A 57 -23.17 15.31 -5.01
N SER A 58 -22.30 16.33 -4.92
CA SER A 58 -22.72 17.72 -4.73
C SER A 58 -23.57 18.20 -5.91
N ALA A 59 -23.16 17.91 -7.14
CA ALA A 59 -23.91 18.29 -8.32
C ALA A 59 -25.33 17.67 -8.33
N VAL A 60 -25.45 16.38 -7.98
CA VAL A 60 -26.75 15.70 -7.85
C VAL A 60 -27.60 16.34 -6.76
N ARG A 61 -27.02 16.62 -5.59
CA ARG A 61 -27.72 17.29 -4.47
C ARG A 61 -28.21 18.69 -4.85
N GLU A 62 -27.45 19.40 -5.67
CA GLU A 62 -27.82 20.71 -6.23
C GLU A 62 -28.86 20.61 -7.37
N GLY A 63 -29.28 19.40 -7.75
CA GLY A 63 -30.27 19.16 -8.80
C GLY A 63 -29.71 19.31 -10.22
N LYS A 64 -28.38 19.34 -10.40
CA LYS A 64 -27.76 19.38 -11.72
C LYS A 64 -27.96 18.03 -12.41
N LYS A 65 -28.27 18.08 -13.71
CA LYS A 65 -28.39 16.87 -14.53
C LYS A 65 -27.01 16.28 -14.78
N VAL A 66 -26.72 15.15 -14.14
CA VAL A 66 -25.53 14.34 -14.37
C VAL A 66 -25.89 13.18 -15.30
N ALA A 67 -25.00 12.83 -16.23
CA ALA A 67 -25.21 11.67 -17.10
C ALA A 67 -24.91 10.36 -16.35
N ASP A 68 -25.78 9.35 -16.48
CA ASP A 68 -25.60 8.01 -15.87
C ASP A 68 -24.23 7.39 -16.17
N LYS A 69 -23.69 7.69 -17.36
CA LYS A 69 -22.35 7.23 -17.78
C LYS A 69 -21.23 7.70 -16.84
N GLU A 70 -21.35 8.88 -16.23
CA GLU A 70 -20.32 9.38 -15.29
C GLU A 70 -20.25 8.51 -14.03
N PHE A 71 -21.40 8.01 -13.56
CA PHE A 71 -21.46 7.08 -12.43
C PHE A 71 -20.79 5.75 -12.78
N VAL A 72 -21.11 5.19 -13.96
CA VAL A 72 -20.52 3.95 -14.45
C VAL A 72 -19.00 4.06 -14.56
N VAL A 73 -18.51 5.14 -15.19
CA VAL A 73 -17.07 5.37 -15.36
C VAL A 73 -16.34 5.47 -14.01
N LEU A 74 -16.91 6.17 -13.03
CA LEU A 74 -16.29 6.26 -11.71
C LEU A 74 -16.25 4.91 -10.99
N THR A 75 -17.32 4.12 -11.06
CA THR A 75 -17.33 2.76 -10.52
C THR A 75 -16.27 1.88 -11.18
N GLU A 76 -16.17 1.89 -12.51
CA GLU A 76 -15.14 1.14 -13.25
C GLU A 76 -13.72 1.56 -12.82
N LEU A 77 -13.46 2.86 -12.70
CA LEU A 77 -12.15 3.37 -12.28
C LEU A 77 -11.79 2.95 -10.85
N LEU A 78 -12.77 2.91 -9.93
CA LEU A 78 -12.59 2.40 -8.57
C LEU A 78 -12.30 0.89 -8.58
N MET A 79 -13.03 0.10 -9.39
CA MET A 79 -12.78 -1.33 -9.54
C MET A 79 -11.39 -1.62 -10.11
N VAL A 80 -10.89 -0.80 -11.04
CA VAL A 80 -9.51 -0.90 -11.53
C VAL A 80 -8.50 -0.71 -10.40
N GLN A 81 -8.74 0.20 -9.44
CA GLN A 81 -7.85 0.35 -8.29
C GLN A 81 -7.88 -0.88 -7.36
N LEU A 82 -9.04 -1.51 -7.17
CA LEU A 82 -9.13 -2.77 -6.41
C LEU A 82 -8.29 -3.87 -7.07
N LEU A 83 -8.41 -4.06 -8.38
CA LEU A 83 -7.62 -5.05 -9.10
C LEU A 83 -6.11 -4.78 -9.00
N LYS A 84 -5.70 -3.50 -9.04
CA LYS A 84 -4.30 -3.12 -8.81
C LYS A 84 -3.84 -3.49 -7.40
N LEU A 85 -4.65 -3.21 -6.37
CA LEU A 85 -4.35 -3.63 -5.00
C LEU A 85 -4.19 -5.14 -4.90
N ASP A 86 -5.10 -5.91 -5.49
CA ASP A 86 -5.05 -7.38 -5.49
C ASP A 86 -3.80 -7.94 -6.17
N SER A 87 -3.28 -7.25 -7.19
CA SER A 87 -2.05 -7.63 -7.89
C SER A 87 -0.76 -7.35 -7.11
N ILE A 88 -0.80 -6.50 -6.08
CA ILE A 88 0.40 -6.17 -5.28
C ILE A 88 0.67 -7.30 -4.30
N GLU A 89 1.76 -8.05 -4.53
CA GLU A 89 2.30 -8.98 -3.55
C GLU A 89 2.83 -8.20 -2.33
N ALA A 90 2.31 -8.53 -1.15
CA ALA A 90 2.59 -7.77 0.07
C ALA A 90 2.61 -8.68 1.30
N GLU A 91 3.64 -8.51 2.11
CA GLU A 91 3.84 -9.19 3.40
C GLU A 91 4.01 -8.17 4.54
N GLY A 92 3.93 -8.64 5.78
CA GLY A 92 4.11 -7.80 6.97
C GLY A 92 3.23 -6.54 6.96
N GLU A 93 3.85 -5.38 7.17
CA GLU A 93 3.19 -4.07 7.19
C GLU A 93 2.50 -3.72 5.86
N ALA A 94 3.14 -4.01 4.72
CA ALA A 94 2.57 -3.72 3.40
C ALA A 94 1.23 -4.43 3.21
N LYS A 95 1.07 -5.65 3.74
CA LYS A 95 -0.19 -6.40 3.68
C LYS A 95 -1.31 -5.73 4.48
N VAL A 96 -0.98 -5.13 5.62
CA VAL A 96 -1.94 -4.38 6.45
C VAL A 96 -2.38 -3.11 5.71
N GLN A 97 -1.43 -2.35 5.15
CA GLN A 97 -1.73 -1.16 4.35
C GLN A 97 -2.61 -1.46 3.14
N ARG A 98 -2.32 -2.54 2.42
CA ARG A 98 -3.14 -3.01 1.28
C ARG A 98 -4.58 -3.28 1.72
N ARG A 99 -4.79 -3.98 2.84
CA ARG A 99 -6.14 -4.28 3.37
C ARG A 99 -6.92 -3.02 3.76
N ILE A 100 -6.24 -2.03 4.35
CA ILE A 100 -6.86 -0.74 4.69
C ILE A 100 -7.32 -0.05 3.41
N GLU A 101 -6.46 -0.01 2.38
CA GLU A 101 -6.82 0.65 1.13
C GLU A 101 -7.92 -0.07 0.37
N VAL A 102 -7.94 -1.41 0.36
CA VAL A 102 -9.05 -2.20 -0.23
C VAL A 102 -10.38 -1.84 0.42
N ARG A 103 -10.44 -1.79 1.77
CA ARG A 103 -11.66 -1.41 2.49
C ARG A 103 -12.09 0.02 2.17
N ARG A 104 -11.13 0.93 2.04
CA ARG A 104 -11.41 2.32 1.67
C ARG A 104 -12.06 2.40 0.28
N VAL A 105 -11.51 1.70 -0.72
CA VAL A 105 -12.10 1.68 -2.07
C VAL A 105 -13.49 1.03 -2.05
N GLN A 106 -13.65 -0.09 -1.34
CA GLN A 106 -14.95 -0.74 -1.19
C GLN A 106 -16.00 0.20 -0.60
N SER A 107 -15.65 0.97 0.44
CA SER A 107 -16.58 1.95 1.04
C SER A 107 -17.04 3.02 0.05
N PHE A 108 -16.18 3.45 -0.88
CA PHE A 108 -16.59 4.40 -1.92
C PHE A 108 -17.53 3.76 -2.93
N VAL A 109 -17.28 2.50 -3.33
CA VAL A 109 -18.17 1.79 -4.26
C VAL A 109 -19.54 1.58 -3.62
N GLU A 110 -19.59 1.10 -2.37
CA GLU A 110 -20.83 0.82 -1.64
C GLU A 110 -21.67 2.09 -1.44
N ASN A 111 -21.05 3.19 -1.01
CA ASN A 111 -21.74 4.47 -0.80
C ASN A 111 -22.23 5.10 -2.11
N TRP A 112 -21.55 4.84 -3.22
CA TRP A 112 -21.88 5.39 -4.53
C TRP A 112 -23.03 4.66 -5.23
N THR A 113 -23.25 3.37 -4.93
CA THR A 113 -24.26 2.52 -5.59
C THR A 113 -25.67 2.54 -4.98
N HIS A 114 -25.96 3.42 -4.01
CA HIS A 114 -27.27 3.55 -3.35
C HIS A 114 -27.86 4.94 -3.50
#